data_AF-A0A183JQA1-F1
#
_entry.id   AF-A0A183JQA1-F1
#
_cell.length_a   1.000
_cell.length_b   1.000
_cell.length_c   1.000
_cell.angle_alpha   90.00
_cell.angle_beta   90.00
_cell.angle_gamma   90.00
#
_symmetry.space_group_name_H-M   'P 1'
#
loop_
_entity.id
_entity.type
_entity.pdbx_description
1 polymer ?
#
loop_
_entity_poly.entity_id
_entity_poly.type
_entity_poly.pdbx_seq_one_letter_code
_entity_poly.pdbx_strand_id
1 'polypeptide(L)'
;LVSGYAGRYNLLPVYDYLVERIRKYDNSTLIFYEPVTYGIFTPINPSGWLGTGFRRAPGANHDKSAPNKSVLSYHYYCWVLQTDYPNSTMPFWKKIICDSFLLPTVISNAIKATKITGGGRFLTEFGLCGDDGNPRSVNTLECNAVLDEADKHFESWTYWDGNFLDELGNPIKSEVIKF
;
A
#
# COMPACT_ATOMS: atom_id res chain seq x y z
N LEU A 1 9.76 -1.48 17.52
CA LEU A 1 10.12 -0.17 16.94
C LEU A 1 8.87 0.69 16.89
N VAL A 2 8.94 2.00 17.12
CA VAL A 2 7.76 2.89 17.04
C VAL A 2 7.63 3.41 15.61
N SER A 3 6.52 3.13 14.91
CA SER A 3 6.40 3.33 13.45
C SER A 3 6.64 4.78 13.03
N GLY A 4 5.98 5.74 13.67
CA GLY A 4 6.12 7.15 13.34
C GLY A 4 7.52 7.70 13.65
N TYR A 5 8.15 7.21 14.71
CA TYR A 5 9.55 7.56 15.02
C TYR A 5 10.50 7.05 13.93
N ALA A 6 10.36 5.79 13.52
CA ALA A 6 11.18 5.19 12.49
C ALA A 6 11.00 5.88 11.14
N GLY A 7 9.76 6.17 10.75
CA GLY A 7 9.48 6.95 9.54
C GLY A 7 10.14 8.32 9.55
N ARG A 8 10.04 9.02 10.69
CA ARG A 8 10.53 10.39 10.83
C ARG A 8 12.06 10.51 10.91
N TYR A 9 12.68 9.67 11.72
CA TYR A 9 14.08 9.83 12.11
C TYR A 9 15.01 8.85 11.41
N ASN A 10 14.49 7.77 10.82
CA ASN A 10 15.30 6.77 10.11
C ASN A 10 15.00 6.80 8.60
N LEU A 11 13.73 6.58 8.20
CA LEU A 11 13.38 6.44 6.78
C LEU A 11 13.43 7.78 6.03
N LEU A 12 12.84 8.85 6.56
CA LEU A 12 12.78 10.13 5.87
C LEU A 12 14.17 10.69 5.50
N PRO A 13 15.17 10.71 6.41
CA PRO A 13 16.52 11.16 6.06
C PRO A 13 17.20 10.27 5.01
N VAL A 14 16.96 8.96 5.05
CA VAL A 14 17.47 8.02 4.03
C VAL A 14 16.83 8.32 2.67
N TYR A 15 15.51 8.51 2.63
CA TYR A 15 14.83 8.85 1.38
C TYR A 15 15.28 10.23 0.85
N ASP A 16 15.48 11.24 1.70
CA ASP A 16 16.02 12.53 1.26
C ASP A 16 17.39 12.37 0.57
N TYR A 17 18.28 11.59 1.18
CA TYR A 17 19.60 11.29 0.64
C TYR A 17 19.54 10.60 -0.73
N LEU A 18 18.59 9.67 -0.90
CA LEU A 18 18.38 8.93 -2.14
C LEU A 18 17.75 9.82 -3.22
N VAL A 19 16.72 10.59 -2.88
CA VAL A 19 16.07 11.53 -3.80
C VAL A 19 17.08 12.54 -4.34
N GLU A 20 17.91 13.12 -3.48
CA GLU A 20 18.96 14.06 -3.93
C GLU A 20 19.89 13.43 -4.98
N ARG A 21 20.23 12.14 -4.85
CA ARG A 21 21.10 11.43 -5.80
C ARG A 21 20.38 11.07 -7.09
N ILE A 22 19.14 10.60 -7.00
CA ILE A 22 18.32 10.30 -8.18
C ILE A 22 18.14 11.57 -9.01
N ARG A 23 17.82 12.71 -8.36
CA ARG A 23 17.63 14.01 -9.04
C ARG A 23 18.89 14.61 -9.65
N LYS A 24 20.09 14.06 -9.41
CA LYS A 24 21.28 14.44 -10.18
C LYS A 24 21.24 13.94 -11.63
N TYR A 25 20.45 12.89 -11.90
CA TYR A 25 20.40 12.21 -13.19
C TYR A 25 19.00 12.15 -13.80
N ASP A 26 17.95 12.14 -12.97
CA ASP A 26 16.57 12.07 -13.40
C ASP A 26 15.70 13.06 -12.62
N ASN A 27 15.27 14.12 -13.31
CA ASN A 27 14.49 15.19 -12.71
C ASN A 27 12.98 14.99 -12.78
N SER A 28 12.47 13.94 -13.43
CA SER A 28 11.04 13.84 -13.77
C SER A 28 10.33 12.60 -13.24
N THR A 29 11.03 11.47 -13.11
CA THR A 29 10.39 10.20 -12.72
C THR A 29 9.79 10.28 -11.33
N LEU A 30 8.60 9.70 -11.13
CA LEU A 30 7.96 9.63 -9.82
C LEU A 30 8.80 8.78 -8.85
N ILE A 31 8.95 9.25 -7.61
CA ILE A 31 9.62 8.52 -6.54
C ILE A 31 8.56 7.96 -5.60
N PHE A 32 8.52 6.63 -5.52
CA PHE A 32 7.67 5.90 -4.59
C PHE A 32 8.46 5.73 -3.28
N TYR A 33 7.80 5.98 -2.15
CA TYR A 33 8.38 5.82 -0.83
C TYR A 33 7.37 5.19 0.12
N GLU A 34 7.87 4.36 1.04
CA GLU A 34 7.05 3.53 1.90
C GLU A 34 7.26 3.88 3.37
N PRO A 35 6.20 3.81 4.20
CA PRO A 35 6.37 3.83 5.64
C PRO A 35 6.94 2.49 6.12
N VAL A 36 7.26 2.40 7.41
CA VAL A 36 7.35 1.08 8.06
C VAL A 36 6.04 0.34 7.82
N THR A 37 6.08 -0.92 7.40
CA THR A 37 4.92 -1.69 6.87
C THR A 37 3.68 -1.59 7.74
N TYR A 38 3.81 -1.81 9.06
CA TYR A 38 2.67 -1.73 9.98
C TYR A 38 2.26 -0.30 10.37
N GLY A 39 3.04 0.71 9.97
CA GLY A 39 2.80 2.12 10.28
C GLY A 39 1.48 2.62 9.70
N ILE A 40 1.08 2.12 8.52
CA ILE A 40 -0.16 2.53 7.85
C ILE A 40 -1.43 2.08 8.59
N PHE A 41 -1.34 1.02 9.40
CA PHE A 41 -2.46 0.49 10.20
C PHE A 41 -2.71 1.30 11.48
N THR A 42 -1.75 2.13 11.89
CA THR A 42 -1.83 2.88 13.15
C THR A 42 -2.34 4.31 12.90
N PRO A 43 -3.19 4.86 13.80
CA PRO A 43 -3.73 6.21 13.61
C PRO A 43 -2.62 7.25 13.50
N ILE A 44 -2.76 8.15 12.51
CA ILE A 44 -1.90 9.33 12.42
C ILE A 44 -2.27 10.29 13.55
N ASN A 45 -1.33 10.54 14.45
CA ASN A 45 -1.52 11.40 15.61
C ASN A 45 -0.65 12.68 15.53
N PRO A 46 -1.05 13.76 16.23
CA PRO A 46 -0.30 15.01 16.21
C PRO A 46 1.12 14.89 16.76
N SER A 47 1.36 13.93 17.65
CA SER A 47 2.67 13.70 18.26
C SER A 47 3.66 13.04 17.30
N GLY A 48 3.19 12.42 16.21
CA GLY A 48 4.01 11.81 15.17
C GLY A 48 4.70 10.52 15.59
N TRP A 49 4.30 9.92 16.72
CA TRP A 49 4.83 8.64 17.19
C TRP A 49 4.17 7.44 16.49
N LEU A 50 2.94 7.61 16.00
CA LEU A 50 2.22 6.58 15.24
C LEU A 50 2.02 7.02 13.79
N GLY A 51 1.50 6.12 12.95
CA GLY A 51 1.32 6.35 11.52
C GLY A 51 2.61 6.17 10.72
N THR A 52 2.68 6.86 9.58
CA THR A 52 3.85 6.82 8.68
C THR A 52 5.06 7.57 9.23
N GLY A 53 4.86 8.56 10.11
CA GLY A 53 5.94 9.41 10.65
C GLY A 53 6.45 10.51 9.70
N PHE A 54 6.09 10.45 8.42
CA PHE A 54 6.51 11.46 7.45
C PHE A 54 5.79 12.79 7.67
N ARG A 55 6.57 13.88 7.74
CA ARG A 55 6.04 15.26 7.89
C ARG A 55 6.12 16.08 6.61
N ARG A 56 6.72 15.51 5.56
CA ARG A 56 6.90 16.05 4.22
C ARG A 56 7.24 14.91 3.26
N ALA A 57 7.04 15.11 1.96
CA ALA A 57 7.58 14.19 0.97
C ALA A 57 9.13 14.16 1.03
N PRO A 58 9.76 13.02 0.69
CA PRO A 58 11.21 12.97 0.51
C PRO A 58 11.74 14.03 -0.47
N GLY A 59 12.88 14.63 -0.17
CA GLY A 59 13.51 15.71 -0.94
C GLY A 59 12.92 17.11 -0.69
N ALA A 60 11.77 17.23 -0.01
CA ALA A 60 11.12 18.52 0.21
C ALA A 60 11.85 19.47 1.18
N ASN A 61 12.91 19.00 1.85
CA ASN A 61 13.84 19.87 2.59
C ASN A 61 14.71 20.74 1.68
N HIS A 62 14.95 20.32 0.44
CA HIS A 62 15.78 21.05 -0.53
C HIS A 62 14.97 21.57 -1.72
N ASP A 63 13.95 20.83 -2.16
CA ASP A 63 13.08 21.21 -3.28
C ASP A 63 11.61 21.20 -2.85
N LYS A 64 11.01 22.37 -2.71
CA LYS A 64 9.59 22.51 -2.33
C LYS A 64 8.62 21.89 -3.35
N SER A 65 9.07 21.64 -4.59
CA SER A 65 8.28 20.99 -5.63
C SER A 65 8.37 19.45 -5.60
N ALA A 66 9.23 18.87 -4.76
CA ALA A 66 9.39 17.42 -4.62
C ALA A 66 8.06 16.65 -4.40
N PRO A 67 7.06 17.17 -3.65
CA PRO A 67 5.76 16.51 -3.54
C PRO A 67 5.08 16.25 -4.89
N ASN A 68 5.28 17.09 -5.91
CA ASN A 68 4.66 16.90 -7.24
C ASN A 68 5.16 15.64 -7.97
N LYS A 69 6.26 15.04 -7.51
CA LYS A 69 6.89 13.85 -8.09
C LYS A 69 7.12 12.76 -7.05
N SER A 70 6.33 12.78 -5.97
CA SER A 70 6.44 11.82 -4.87
C SER A 70 5.12 11.09 -4.71
N VAL A 71 5.19 9.78 -4.48
CA VAL A 71 4.03 8.91 -4.30
C VAL A 71 4.21 8.12 -3.01
N LEU A 72 3.28 8.26 -2.07
CA LEU A 72 3.20 7.38 -0.92
C LEU A 72 2.76 6.00 -1.40
N SER A 73 3.67 5.05 -1.32
CA SER A 73 3.41 3.64 -1.54
C SER A 73 3.08 2.99 -0.20
N TYR A 74 2.05 2.15 -0.17
CA TYR A 74 1.62 1.44 1.02
C TYR A 74 0.94 0.13 0.67
N HIS A 75 0.98 -0.81 1.61
CA HIS A 75 0.48 -2.17 1.44
C HIS A 75 -0.73 -2.39 2.33
N TYR A 76 -1.65 -3.25 1.88
CA TYR A 76 -2.76 -3.72 2.68
C TYR A 76 -2.86 -5.24 2.64
N TYR A 77 -2.78 -5.83 3.84
CA TYR A 77 -3.10 -7.23 4.08
C TYR A 77 -3.95 -7.32 5.33
N CYS A 78 -5.10 -7.99 5.24
CA CYS A 78 -5.86 -8.31 6.44
C CYS A 78 -5.15 -9.41 7.24
N TRP A 79 -4.47 -9.01 8.32
CA TRP A 79 -3.67 -9.90 9.16
C TRP A 79 -4.42 -11.10 9.76
N VAL A 80 -5.76 -11.03 9.90
CA VAL A 80 -6.58 -12.14 10.45
C VAL A 80 -6.83 -13.23 9.40
N LEU A 81 -6.54 -12.93 8.13
CA LEU A 81 -6.63 -13.85 7.00
C LEU A 81 -5.30 -14.54 6.67
N GLN A 82 -4.19 -14.12 7.26
CA GLN A 82 -2.85 -14.66 6.92
C GLN A 82 -2.69 -16.17 7.14
N THR A 83 -3.54 -16.78 7.96
CA THR A 83 -3.51 -18.22 8.27
C THR A 83 -4.65 -18.99 7.62
N ASP A 84 -5.55 -18.31 6.91
CA ASP A 84 -6.66 -18.96 6.21
C ASP A 84 -6.21 -19.53 4.87
N TYR A 85 -6.83 -20.64 4.48
CA TYR A 85 -6.70 -21.13 3.11
C TYR A 85 -7.48 -20.21 2.17
N PRO A 86 -6.89 -19.71 1.07
CA PRO A 86 -7.54 -18.74 0.18
C PRO A 86 -8.89 -19.23 -0.37
N ASN A 87 -9.02 -20.53 -0.61
CA ASN A 87 -10.23 -21.15 -1.16
C ASN A 87 -11.30 -21.53 -0.11
N SER A 88 -11.01 -21.30 1.17
CA SER A 88 -11.96 -21.58 2.25
C SER A 88 -13.05 -20.52 2.33
N THR A 89 -14.21 -20.88 2.87
CA THR A 89 -15.32 -19.94 3.08
C THR A 89 -14.93 -18.88 4.10
N MET A 90 -15.03 -17.59 3.73
CA MET A 90 -14.75 -16.46 4.62
C MET A 90 -15.67 -16.47 5.86
N PRO A 91 -15.13 -16.54 7.08
CA PRO A 91 -15.93 -16.36 8.29
C PRO A 91 -16.48 -14.94 8.39
N PHE A 92 -17.76 -14.79 8.73
CA PHE A 92 -18.43 -13.49 8.81
C PHE A 92 -17.71 -12.47 9.71
N TRP A 93 -17.19 -12.92 10.86
CA TRP A 93 -16.49 -12.03 11.79
C TRP A 93 -15.15 -11.53 11.22
N LYS A 94 -14.44 -12.35 10.42
CA LYS A 94 -13.20 -11.94 9.74
C LYS A 94 -13.50 -10.90 8.66
N LYS A 95 -14.54 -11.15 7.85
CA LYS A 95 -15.06 -10.19 6.87
C LYS A 95 -15.34 -8.83 7.50
N ILE A 96 -16.01 -8.79 8.67
CA ILE A 96 -16.27 -7.54 9.37
C ILE A 96 -14.96 -6.84 9.75
N ILE A 97 -13.99 -7.55 10.35
CA ILE A 97 -12.72 -6.97 10.78
C ILE A 97 -11.93 -6.41 9.59
N CYS A 98 -11.83 -7.15 8.49
CA CYS A 98 -11.11 -6.72 7.29
C CYS A 98 -11.82 -5.52 6.63
N ASP A 99 -13.06 -5.73 6.18
CA ASP A 99 -13.76 -4.79 5.30
C ASP A 99 -14.31 -3.57 6.02
N SER A 100 -14.74 -3.73 7.27
CA SER A 100 -15.43 -2.64 7.99
C SER A 100 -14.52 -1.87 8.94
N PHE A 101 -13.33 -2.39 9.25
CA PHE A 101 -12.41 -1.75 10.19
C PHE A 101 -11.01 -1.55 9.60
N LEU A 102 -10.30 -2.61 9.23
CA LEU A 102 -8.88 -2.50 8.84
C LEU A 102 -8.70 -1.77 7.52
N LEU A 103 -9.39 -2.22 6.47
CA LEU A 103 -9.26 -1.64 5.13
C LEU A 103 -9.63 -0.15 5.10
N PRO A 104 -10.79 0.30 5.62
CA PRO A 104 -11.11 1.72 5.69
C PRO A 104 -10.11 2.52 6.54
N THR A 105 -9.57 1.93 7.61
CA THR A 105 -8.57 2.58 8.46
C THR A 105 -7.27 2.82 7.70
N VAL A 106 -6.78 1.82 6.96
CA VAL A 106 -5.55 1.90 6.16
C VAL A 106 -5.69 2.96 5.07
N ILE A 107 -6.78 2.93 4.30
CA ILE A 107 -7.01 3.93 3.25
C ILE A 107 -7.19 5.33 3.84
N SER A 108 -7.93 5.47 4.95
CA SER A 108 -8.05 6.74 5.67
C SER A 108 -6.69 7.28 6.13
N ASN A 109 -5.81 6.41 6.62
CA ASN A 109 -4.47 6.80 7.04
C ASN A 109 -3.60 7.17 5.84
N ALA A 110 -3.67 6.46 4.71
CA ALA A 110 -2.97 6.84 3.48
C ALA A 110 -3.42 8.23 2.99
N ILE A 111 -4.73 8.49 2.96
CA ILE A 111 -5.31 9.80 2.63
C ILE A 111 -4.78 10.90 3.56
N LYS A 112 -4.79 10.65 4.88
CA LYS A 112 -4.31 11.63 5.87
C LYS A 112 -2.81 11.86 5.76
N ALA A 113 -2.02 10.82 5.51
CA ALA A 113 -0.58 10.92 5.32
C ALA A 113 -0.26 11.81 4.11
N THR A 114 -0.91 11.59 2.96
CA THR A 114 -0.66 12.41 1.77
C THR A 114 -1.19 13.83 1.87
N LYS A 115 -2.23 14.08 2.67
CA LYS A 115 -2.61 15.46 3.03
C LYS A 115 -1.52 16.21 3.80
N ILE A 116 -0.70 15.50 4.58
CA ILE A 116 0.42 16.08 5.33
C ILE A 116 1.65 16.25 4.43
N THR A 117 2.00 15.22 3.66
CA THR A 117 3.25 15.22 2.88
C THR A 117 3.13 15.90 1.53
N GLY A 118 1.91 16.02 1.00
CA GLY A 118 1.65 16.25 -0.41
C GLY A 118 1.90 15.00 -1.26
N GLY A 119 1.74 15.15 -2.58
CA GLY A 119 2.00 14.11 -3.57
C GLY A 119 0.87 13.12 -3.79
N GLY A 120 1.17 12.08 -4.57
CA GLY A 120 0.23 10.99 -4.87
C GLY A 120 0.24 9.91 -3.78
N ARG A 121 -0.70 8.98 -3.88
CA ARG A 121 -0.73 7.71 -3.14
C ARG A 121 -1.04 6.56 -4.08
N PHE A 122 -0.52 5.39 -3.76
CA PHE A 122 -0.67 4.19 -4.56
C PHE A 122 -0.61 2.96 -3.66
N LEU A 123 -1.64 2.11 -3.72
CA LEU A 123 -1.68 0.82 -3.04
C LEU A 123 -0.80 -0.17 -3.80
N THR A 124 0.47 -0.29 -3.40
CA THR A 124 1.46 -1.05 -4.18
C THR A 124 1.43 -2.55 -3.91
N GLU A 125 0.71 -3.00 -2.89
CA GLU A 125 0.64 -4.42 -2.57
C GLU A 125 -0.64 -4.72 -1.79
N PHE A 126 -1.41 -5.67 -2.29
CA PHE A 126 -2.52 -6.32 -1.60
C PHE A 126 -2.73 -7.70 -2.21
N GLY A 127 -3.42 -8.59 -1.52
CA GLY A 127 -3.78 -9.85 -2.14
C GLY A 127 -4.32 -10.93 -1.22
N LEU A 128 -4.13 -12.14 -1.75
CA LEU A 128 -5.13 -13.19 -1.95
C LEU A 128 -6.28 -12.73 -2.88
N CYS A 129 -6.01 -12.63 -4.20
CA CYS A 129 -7.02 -12.36 -5.26
C CYS A 129 -7.03 -13.43 -6.38
N GLY A 130 -6.87 -14.71 -6.06
CA GLY A 130 -6.97 -15.77 -7.08
C GLY A 130 -8.41 -16.18 -7.35
N ASP A 131 -8.82 -16.28 -8.61
CA ASP A 131 -10.10 -16.89 -8.97
C ASP A 131 -10.08 -18.40 -8.64
N ASP A 132 -10.98 -18.82 -7.77
CA ASP A 132 -11.20 -20.20 -7.39
C ASP A 132 -12.61 -20.70 -7.76
N GLY A 133 -13.39 -19.89 -8.49
CA GLY A 133 -14.77 -20.18 -8.85
C GLY A 133 -15.76 -20.16 -7.67
N ASN A 134 -15.33 -19.77 -6.47
CA ASN A 134 -16.15 -19.75 -5.27
C ASN A 134 -16.39 -18.30 -4.80
N PRO A 135 -17.58 -17.71 -5.02
CA PRO A 135 -17.86 -16.33 -4.66
C PRO A 135 -17.90 -16.05 -3.15
N ARG A 136 -17.74 -17.08 -2.31
CA ARG A 136 -17.71 -16.98 -0.85
C ARG A 136 -16.33 -17.28 -0.26
N SER A 137 -15.33 -17.51 -1.11
CA SER A 137 -13.97 -17.79 -0.67
C SER A 137 -13.33 -16.55 -0.04
N VAL A 138 -12.30 -16.78 0.77
CA VAL A 138 -11.46 -15.71 1.30
C VAL A 138 -10.85 -14.90 0.16
N ASN A 139 -10.33 -15.57 -0.88
CA ASN A 139 -9.75 -14.96 -2.08
C ASN A 139 -10.72 -13.99 -2.77
N THR A 140 -11.93 -14.44 -3.10
CA THR A 140 -12.88 -13.62 -3.86
C THR A 140 -13.41 -12.46 -3.01
N LEU A 141 -13.75 -12.71 -1.75
CA LEU A 141 -14.36 -11.69 -0.90
C LEU A 141 -13.38 -10.61 -0.46
N GLU A 142 -12.15 -10.97 -0.08
CA GLU A 142 -11.12 -9.99 0.27
C GLU A 142 -10.76 -9.14 -0.95
N CYS A 143 -10.60 -9.76 -2.13
CA CYS A 143 -10.26 -9.02 -3.33
C CYS A 143 -11.35 -8.02 -3.72
N ASN A 144 -12.61 -8.45 -3.74
CA ASN A 144 -13.73 -7.55 -4.02
C ASN A 144 -13.77 -6.40 -3.01
N ALA A 145 -13.53 -6.66 -1.73
CA ALA A 145 -13.51 -5.61 -0.72
C ALA A 145 -12.41 -4.57 -0.99
N VAL A 146 -11.19 -5.00 -1.31
CA VAL A 146 -10.07 -4.09 -1.61
C VAL A 146 -10.33 -3.29 -2.88
N LEU A 147 -10.80 -3.93 -3.95
CA LEU A 147 -11.09 -3.26 -5.22
C LEU A 147 -12.26 -2.28 -5.10
N ASP A 148 -13.35 -2.67 -4.42
CA ASP A 148 -14.50 -1.80 -4.15
C ASP A 148 -14.07 -0.56 -3.33
N GLU A 149 -13.21 -0.73 -2.33
CA GLU A 149 -12.75 0.38 -1.51
C GLU A 149 -11.74 1.27 -2.26
N ALA A 150 -10.91 0.68 -3.11
CA ALA A 150 -10.02 1.44 -3.99
C ALA A 150 -10.81 2.32 -4.95
N ASP A 151 -11.85 1.77 -5.60
CA ASP A 151 -12.72 2.50 -6.53
C ASP A 151 -13.45 3.65 -5.83
N LYS A 152 -13.97 3.45 -4.61
CA LYS A 152 -14.61 4.51 -3.80
C LYS A 152 -13.70 5.71 -3.55
N HIS A 153 -12.40 5.49 -3.48
CA HIS A 153 -11.40 6.50 -3.16
C HIS A 153 -10.56 6.98 -4.35
N PHE A 154 -10.89 6.51 -5.57
CA PHE A 154 -10.08 6.69 -6.78
C PHE A 154 -8.60 6.32 -6.52
N GLU A 155 -8.40 5.23 -5.79
CA GLU A 155 -7.10 4.74 -5.39
C GLU A 155 -6.49 3.87 -6.48
N SER A 156 -5.30 4.23 -6.95
CA SER A 156 -4.55 3.36 -7.86
C SER A 156 -3.89 2.23 -7.08
N TRP A 157 -3.82 1.04 -7.69
CA TRP A 157 -3.32 -0.15 -7.04
C TRP A 157 -2.51 -1.05 -7.97
N THR A 158 -1.70 -1.94 -7.39
CA THR A 158 -1.14 -3.11 -8.07
C THR A 158 -1.24 -4.34 -7.16
N TYR A 159 -1.57 -5.47 -7.76
CA TYR A 159 -1.85 -6.73 -7.06
C TYR A 159 -0.57 -7.52 -6.76
N TRP A 160 -0.56 -8.24 -5.64
CA TRP A 160 0.43 -9.26 -5.34
C TRP A 160 -0.12 -10.67 -5.62
N ASP A 161 0.35 -11.42 -6.61
CA ASP A 161 1.68 -11.39 -7.23
C ASP A 161 1.59 -11.42 -8.77
N GLY A 162 2.64 -10.90 -9.41
CA GLY A 162 2.86 -10.90 -10.85
C GLY A 162 3.27 -12.26 -11.42
N ASN A 163 2.78 -13.37 -10.86
CA ASN A 163 2.99 -14.75 -11.36
C ASN A 163 2.30 -14.99 -12.72
N PHE A 164 2.23 -13.96 -13.56
CA PHE A 164 1.77 -14.02 -14.93
C PHE A 164 2.84 -14.54 -15.86
N LEU A 165 4.12 -14.60 -15.46
CA LEU A 165 5.23 -15.02 -16.30
C LEU A 165 5.96 -16.24 -15.72
N ASP A 166 6.35 -17.19 -16.58
CA ASP A 166 7.21 -18.31 -16.21
C ASP A 166 8.68 -17.87 -16.01
N GLU A 167 9.56 -18.80 -15.60
CA GLU A 167 10.99 -18.52 -15.42
C GLU A 167 11.71 -18.02 -16.68
N LEU A 168 11.10 -18.18 -17.86
CA LEU A 168 11.60 -17.73 -19.15
C LEU A 168 10.98 -16.38 -19.58
N GLY A 169 10.11 -15.79 -18.76
CA GLY A 169 9.41 -14.55 -19.04
C GLY A 169 8.19 -14.69 -19.97
N ASN A 170 7.73 -15.91 -20.24
CA ASN A 170 6.53 -16.12 -21.07
C ASN A 170 5.26 -16.07 -20.21
N PRO A 171 4.14 -15.56 -20.75
CA PRO A 171 2.85 -15.62 -20.07
C PRO A 171 2.44 -17.03 -19.63
N ILE A 172 2.22 -17.24 -18.33
CA ILE A 172 1.64 -18.46 -17.78
C ILE A 172 0.17 -18.52 -18.21
N LYS A 173 -0.14 -19.39 -19.17
CA LYS A 173 -1.47 -19.47 -19.81
C LYS A 173 -2.61 -19.69 -18.80
N SER A 174 -2.39 -20.39 -17.69
CA SER A 174 -3.41 -20.60 -16.66
C SER A 174 -3.80 -19.31 -15.95
N GLU A 175 -2.85 -18.39 -15.79
CA GLU A 175 -3.05 -17.12 -15.09
C GLU A 175 -3.58 -16.03 -16.03
N VAL A 176 -3.27 -16.08 -17.34
CA VAL A 176 -3.69 -15.04 -18.28
C VAL A 176 -5.07 -15.28 -18.91
N ILE A 177 -5.52 -16.53 -19.02
CA ILE A 177 -6.79 -16.86 -19.71
C ILE A 177 -8.02 -16.77 -18.78
N LYS A 178 -7.82 -16.69 -17.47
CA LYS A 178 -8.91 -16.76 -16.46
C LYS A 178 -9.42 -15.41 -15.94
N PHE A 179 -9.00 -14.29 -16.52
CA PHE A 179 -9.57 -12.97 -16.20
C PHE A 179 -10.70 -12.59 -17.15
#